data_AF-A0A379G4G8-F1
#
_entry.id   AF-A0A379G4G8-F1
#
_cell.length_a   1.000
_cell.length_b   1.000
_cell.length_c   1.000
_cell.angle_alpha   90.00
_cell.angle_beta   90.00
_cell.angle_gamma   90.00
#
_symmetry.space_group_name_H-M   'P 1'
#
loop_
_entity.id
_entity.type
_entity.pdbx_description
1 polymer ?
#
loop_
_entity_poly.entity_id
_entity_poly.type
_entity_poly.pdbx_seq_one_letter_code
_entity_poly.pdbx_strand_id
1 'polypeptide(L)'
;MDIHSIIGTRIKNRRKELGLSGANLASKLNLSQQQISRYENGINKIPIDHLLDIADILMCPIEWFFKGYKNEDNDNEQVPFDITNKELQYAAESVIVSTKHQI
;
A
#
# COMPACT_ATOMS: atom_id res chain seq x y z
N MET A 1 2.86 16.73 4.64
CA MET A 1 3.91 15.83 5.17
C MET A 1 4.11 14.73 4.13
N ASP A 2 5.35 14.40 3.77
CA ASP A 2 5.63 13.32 2.79
C ASP A 2 5.10 11.96 3.29
N ILE A 3 4.61 11.12 2.38
CA ILE A 3 4.03 9.81 2.69
C ILE A 3 5.04 8.91 3.43
N HIS A 4 6.33 8.98 3.08
CA HIS A 4 7.36 8.23 3.77
C HIS A 4 7.57 8.67 5.23
N SER A 5 7.38 9.96 5.53
CA SER A 5 7.46 10.48 6.91
C SER A 5 6.29 10.00 7.77
N ILE A 6 5.09 9.93 7.19
CA ILE A 6 3.89 9.40 7.85
C ILE A 6 4.07 7.90 8.16
N ILE A 7 4.48 7.13 7.15
CA ILE A 7 4.76 5.69 7.29
C ILE A 7 5.88 5.47 8.32
N GLY A 8 6.98 6.21 8.22
CA GLY A 8 8.12 6.12 9.13
C GLY A 8 7.73 6.36 10.59
N THR A 9 6.92 7.39 10.85
CA THR A 9 6.40 7.70 12.18
C THR A 9 5.57 6.54 12.73
N ARG A 10 4.74 5.92 11.90
CA ARG A 10 3.95 4.76 12.29
C ARG A 10 4.78 3.52 12.59
N ILE A 11 5.78 3.23 11.75
CA ILE A 11 6.73 2.14 11.98
C ILE A 11 7.39 2.32 13.34
N LYS A 12 7.89 3.53 13.62
CA LYS A 12 8.53 3.88 14.90
C LYS A 12 7.62 3.68 16.09
N ASN A 13 6.37 4.14 16.00
CA ASN A 13 5.40 4.03 17.08
C ASN A 13 5.04 2.57 17.35
N ARG A 14 4.70 1.81 16.29
CA ARG A 14 4.35 0.40 16.41
C ARG A 14 5.51 -0.44 16.94
N ARG A 15 6.72 -0.19 16.46
CA ARG A 15 7.94 -0.83 16.97
C ARG A 15 8.10 -0.60 18.48
N LYS A 16 7.90 0.63 18.95
CA LYS A 16 7.97 0.97 20.38
C LYS A 16 6.88 0.31 21.20
N GLU A 17 5.64 0.23 20.69
CA GLU A 17 4.55 -0.50 21.35
C GLU A 17 4.88 -1.98 21.58
N LEU A 18 5.62 -2.60 20.64
CA LEU A 18 6.10 -3.97 20.76
C LEU A 18 7.39 -4.10 21.58
N GLY A 19 7.91 -3.02 22.16
CA GLY A 19 9.16 -3.02 22.95
C GLY A 19 10.42 -3.27 22.12
N LEU A 20 10.35 -3.18 20.79
CA LEU A 20 11.48 -3.43 19.91
C LEU A 20 12.37 -2.19 19.83
N SER A 21 13.69 -2.34 19.96
CA SER A 21 14.62 -1.25 19.64
C SER A 21 14.80 -1.09 18.12
N GLY A 22 15.28 0.06 17.67
CA GLY A 22 15.61 0.26 16.25
C GLY A 22 16.66 -0.72 15.74
N ALA A 23 17.60 -1.13 16.60
CA ALA A 23 18.57 -2.16 16.29
C ALA A 23 17.91 -3.55 16.12
N ASN A 24 16.91 -3.89 16.94
CA ASN A 24 16.19 -5.16 16.77
C ASN A 24 15.44 -5.24 15.44
N LEU A 25 14.76 -4.17 15.03
CA LEU A 25 14.09 -4.12 13.73
C LEU A 25 15.12 -4.20 12.58
N ALA A 26 16.24 -3.48 12.71
CA ALA A 26 17.31 -3.49 11.73
C ALA A 26 17.90 -4.90 11.53
N SER A 27 18.19 -5.61 12.62
CA SER A 27 18.70 -6.99 12.57
C SER A 27 17.72 -7.95 11.89
N LYS A 28 16.41 -7.79 12.11
CA LYS A 28 15.39 -8.64 11.47
C LYS A 28 15.28 -8.39 9.96
N LEU A 29 15.61 -7.19 9.50
CA LEU A 29 15.59 -6.79 8.08
C LEU A 29 16.95 -6.93 7.40
N ASN A 30 17.98 -7.38 8.12
CA ASN A 30 19.37 -7.38 7.65
C ASN A 30 19.83 -5.98 7.17
N LEU A 31 19.45 -4.94 7.90
CA LEU A 31 19.80 -3.54 7.65
C LEU A 31 20.61 -2.96 8.81
N SER A 32 21.24 -1.81 8.56
CA SER A 32 21.84 -1.01 9.64
C SER A 32 20.77 -0.30 10.48
N GLN A 33 21.04 -0.09 11.77
CA GLN A 33 20.17 0.75 12.63
C GLN A 33 19.99 2.16 12.05
N GLN A 34 21.03 2.70 11.40
CA GLN A 34 20.96 4.00 10.75
C GLN A 34 19.95 4.00 9.60
N GLN A 35 19.86 2.95 8.79
CA GLN A 35 18.85 2.83 7.74
C GLN A 35 17.43 2.80 8.33
N ILE A 36 17.20 2.02 9.38
CA ILE A 36 15.91 2.03 10.08
C ILE A 36 15.59 3.42 10.62
N SER A 37 16.55 4.11 11.22
CA SER A 37 16.37 5.50 11.67
C SER A 37 16.00 6.43 10.51
N ARG A 38 16.63 6.28 9.33
CA ARG A 38 16.29 7.08 8.15
C ARG A 38 14.89 6.79 7.63
N TYR A 39 14.44 5.53 7.67
CA TYR A 39 13.07 5.16 7.33
C TYR A 39 12.07 5.74 8.33
N GLU A 40 12.31 5.57 9.63
CA GLU A 40 11.43 6.04 10.70
C GLU A 40 11.27 7.56 10.74
N ASN A 41 12.27 8.30 10.28
CA ASN A 41 12.22 9.75 10.21
C ASN A 41 11.85 10.28 8.80
N GLY A 42 11.54 9.39 7.84
CA GLY A 42 11.19 9.77 6.47
C GLY A 42 12.31 10.42 5.65
N ILE A 43 13.57 10.25 6.07
CA ILE A 43 14.75 10.80 5.36
C ILE A 43 15.00 9.99 4.08
N ASN A 44 14.85 8.68 4.17
CA ASN A 44 14.96 7.77 3.03
C ASN A 44 13.58 7.23 2.66
N LYS A 45 13.34 7.07 1.35
CA LYS A 45 12.20 6.30 0.85
C LYS A 45 12.31 4.85 1.32
N ILE A 46 11.18 4.27 1.66
CA ILE A 46 11.06 2.88 2.10
C ILE A 46 10.71 2.04 0.86
N PRO A 47 11.57 1.11 0.43
CA PRO A 47 11.25 0.13 -0.60
C PRO A 47 10.02 -0.71 -0.22
N ILE A 48 9.22 -1.13 -1.20
CA ILE A 48 7.94 -1.83 -0.96
C ILE A 48 8.17 -3.20 -0.31
N ASP A 49 9.20 -3.92 -0.76
CA ASP A 49 9.69 -5.17 -0.16
C ASP A 49 9.98 -4.98 1.33
N HIS A 50 10.75 -3.96 1.71
CA HIS A 50 10.98 -3.68 3.11
C HIS A 50 9.72 -3.25 3.87
N LEU A 51 8.80 -2.54 3.23
CA LEU A 51 7.53 -2.17 3.88
C LEU A 51 6.68 -3.41 4.21
N LEU A 52 6.67 -4.41 3.32
CA LEU A 52 6.02 -5.71 3.55
C LEU A 52 6.70 -6.46 4.69
N ASP A 53 8.03 -6.60 4.66
CA ASP A 53 8.78 -7.26 5.73
C ASP A 53 8.55 -6.58 7.10
N ILE A 54 8.51 -5.25 7.12
CA ILE A 54 8.23 -4.46 8.31
C ILE A 54 6.81 -4.74 8.83
N ALA A 55 5.81 -4.87 7.95
CA ALA A 55 4.44 -5.21 8.34
C ALA A 55 4.39 -6.56 9.07
N ASP A 56 5.06 -7.56 8.52
CA ASP A 56 5.16 -8.90 9.11
C ASP A 56 5.88 -8.88 10.47
N ILE A 57 7.03 -8.21 10.56
CA ILE A 57 7.80 -8.08 11.80
C ILE A 57 7.01 -7.34 12.89
N LEU A 58 6.24 -6.32 12.51
CA LEU A 58 5.46 -5.49 13.42
C LEU A 58 4.03 -6.01 13.65
N MET A 59 3.72 -7.19 13.09
CA MET A 59 2.45 -7.89 13.25
C MET A 59 1.25 -6.95 12.99
N CYS A 60 1.29 -6.23 11.88
CA CYS A 60 0.20 -5.37 11.46
C CYS A 60 -0.04 -5.47 9.94
N PRO A 61 -1.28 -5.29 9.48
CA PRO A 61 -1.57 -5.19 8.04
C PRO A 61 -0.84 -4.01 7.42
N ILE A 62 -0.35 -4.14 6.18
CA ILE A 62 0.42 -3.08 5.49
C ILE A 62 -0.40 -1.79 5.33
N GLU A 63 -1.73 -1.89 5.17
CA GLU A 63 -2.65 -0.76 5.04
C GLU A 63 -2.68 0.10 6.31
N TRP A 64 -2.33 -0.49 7.46
CA TRP A 64 -2.28 0.23 8.73
C TRP A 64 -1.31 1.42 8.69
N PHE A 65 -0.19 1.30 7.95
CA PHE A 65 0.78 2.38 7.80
C PHE A 65 0.20 3.62 7.10
N PHE A 66 -0.86 3.47 6.32
CA PHE A 66 -1.46 4.53 5.51
C PHE A 66 -2.68 5.20 6.16
N LYS A 67 -3.19 4.70 7.28
CA LYS A 67 -4.44 5.21 7.89
C LYS A 67 -4.40 6.73 8.16
N GLY A 68 -5.34 7.51 7.63
CA GLY A 68 -5.35 8.96 7.87
C GLY A 68 -4.28 9.73 7.08
N TYR A 69 -3.59 9.08 6.15
CA TYR A 69 -3.09 9.79 4.97
C TYR A 69 -4.31 10.27 4.18
N LYS A 70 -4.54 11.57 4.17
CA LYS A 70 -5.51 12.21 3.28
C LYS A 70 -4.73 12.69 2.07
N ASN A 71 -5.04 12.16 0.90
CA ASN A 71 -4.65 12.83 -0.34
C ASN A 71 -5.41 14.15 -0.36
N GLU A 72 -4.69 15.27 -0.31
CA GLU A 72 -5.28 16.61 -0.45
C GLU A 72 -5.93 16.81 -1.84
N ASP A 73 -5.72 15.85 -2.77
CA ASP A 73 -6.25 15.85 -4.13
C ASP A 73 -7.55 15.04 -4.35
N ASN A 74 -8.14 14.42 -3.31
CA ASN A 74 -9.25 13.46 -3.49
C ASN A 74 -10.57 13.83 -2.79
N ASP A 75 -10.94 15.11 -2.79
CA ASP A 75 -12.33 15.48 -2.49
C ASP A 75 -13.25 15.47 -3.73
N ASN A 76 -12.75 15.19 -4.95
CA ASN A 76 -13.57 15.07 -6.15
C ASN A 76 -13.06 14.02 -7.14
N GLU A 77 -13.31 12.74 -6.85
CA GLU A 77 -13.71 11.70 -7.82
C GLU A 77 -13.58 10.34 -7.13
N GLN A 78 -14.66 9.90 -6.47
CA GLN A 78 -14.93 8.47 -6.37
C GLN A 78 -15.23 8.01 -7.80
N VAL A 79 -14.22 7.74 -8.62
CA VAL A 79 -14.43 6.96 -9.84
C VAL A 79 -14.80 5.57 -9.36
N PRO A 80 -16.02 5.09 -9.57
CA PRO A 80 -16.34 3.71 -9.26
C PRO A 80 -15.36 2.86 -10.05
N PHE A 81 -14.59 2.01 -9.36
CA PHE A 81 -13.74 0.99 -9.99
C PHE A 81 -14.66 -0.09 -10.57
N ASP A 82 -15.47 0.29 -11.55
CA ASP A 82 -16.36 -0.58 -12.28
C ASP A 82 -15.53 -1.17 -13.42
N ILE A 83 -15.00 -2.38 -13.20
CA ILE A 83 -14.28 -3.16 -14.23
C ILE A 83 -15.29 -3.72 -15.24
N THR A 84 -16.28 -2.92 -15.63
CA THR A 84 -17.21 -3.25 -16.70
C THR A 84 -16.55 -2.74 -17.98
N ASN A 85 -15.64 -3.54 -18.54
CA ASN A 85 -15.08 -3.29 -19.86
C ASN A 85 -16.24 -3.08 -20.84
N LYS A 86 -16.45 -1.83 -21.25
CA LYS A 86 -17.43 -1.47 -22.29
C LYS A 86 -17.19 -2.30 -23.56
N GLU A 87 -15.94 -2.66 -23.84
CA GLU A 87 -15.56 -3.55 -24.94
C GLU A 87 -16.09 -4.98 -24.80
N LEU A 88 -16.17 -5.54 -23.58
CA LEU A 88 -16.75 -6.88 -23.36
C LEU A 88 -18.28 -6.88 -23.55
N GLN A 89 -18.93 -5.75 -23.25
CA GLN A 89 -20.37 -5.62 -23.42
C GLN A 89 -20.77 -5.51 -24.91
N TYR A 90 -20.01 -4.72 -25.70
CA TYR A 90 -20.19 -4.67 -27.16
C TYR A 90 -19.84 -6.00 -27.85
N ALA A 91 -18.83 -6.73 -27.34
CA ALA A 91 -18.50 -8.07 -27.85
C ALA A 91 -19.61 -9.10 -27.54
N ALA A 92 -20.22 -9.06 -26.36
CA ALA A 92 -21.32 -9.96 -26.00
C ALA A 92 -22.59 -9.70 -26.83
N GLU A 93 -22.93 -8.43 -27.07
CA GLU A 93 -24.13 -8.04 -27.81
C GLU A 93 -24.03 -8.38 -29.32
N SER A 94 -22.85 -8.25 -29.91
CA SER A 94 -22.61 -8.59 -31.33
C SER A 94 -22.63 -10.11 -31.62
N VAL A 95 -22.24 -10.94 -30.65
CA VAL A 95 -22.33 -12.41 -30.75
C VAL A 95 -23.78 -12.90 -30.69
N ILE A 96 -24.62 -12.27 -29.85
CA ILE A 96 -26.04 -12.66 -29.69
C ILE A 96 -26.86 -12.35 -30.96
N VAL A 97 -26.56 -11.25 -31.65
CA VAL A 97 -27.26 -10.87 -32.91
C VAL A 97 -26.96 -11.85 -34.04
N SER A 98 -25.74 -12.39 -34.12
CA SER A 98 -25.35 -13.31 -35.19
C SER A 98 -25.91 -14.73 -35.03
N THR A 99 -26.30 -15.13 -33.81
CA THR A 99 -26.75 -16.50 -33.51
C THR A 99 -28.27 -16.69 -33.67
N LYS A 100 -29.06 -15.60 -33.73
CA LYS A 100 -30.53 -15.67 -33.89
C LYS A 100 -31.02 -15.80 -35.34
N HIS A 101 -30.12 -15.84 -36.32
CA HIS A 101 -30.49 -15.89 -37.75
C HIS A 101 -30.19 -17.24 -38.42
N GLN A 102 -29.89 -18.28 -37.65
CA GLN A 102 -29.52 -19.61 -38.16
C GLN A 102 -30.32 -20.79 -37.60
N ILE A 103 -31.53 -20.56 -37.08
CA ILE A 103 -32.50 -21.63 -36.78
C ILE A 103 -33.84 -21.29 -37.42
#